data_AF-A0A955MG58-F1
#
_entry.id   AF-A0A955MG58-F1
#
_cell.length_a   1.000
_cell.length_b   1.000
_cell.length_c   1.000
_cell.angle_alpha   90.00
_cell.angle_beta   90.00
_cell.angle_gamma   90.00
#
_symmetry.space_group_name_H-M   'P 1'
#
loop_
_entity.id
_entity.type
_entity.pdbx_description
1 polymer ?
#
loop_
_entity_poly.entity_id
_entity_poly.type
_entity_poly.pdbx_seq_one_letter_code
_entity_poly.pdbx_strand_id
1 'polypeptide(L)'
;DYLGMCKELKGLIGQVILTKADHPRARSLSVEEMNVVFENKKIHSTDTVSAAVELIKEKCSDDEIVLVTGSLFVVAQFRSIFQNV
;
A
#
# COMPACT_ATOMS: atom_id res chain seq x y z
N ASP A 1 -3.72 15.34 1.93
CA ASP A 1 -4.76 15.05 0.93
C ASP A 1 -4.46 13.70 0.30
N TYR A 2 -5.10 12.62 0.76
CA TYR A 2 -4.86 11.29 0.19
C TYR A 2 -5.63 11.08 -1.11
N LEU A 3 -6.80 11.71 -1.26
CA LEU A 3 -7.65 11.56 -2.44
C LEU A 3 -6.96 12.12 -3.68
N GLY A 4 -6.31 13.29 -3.57
CA GLY A 4 -5.49 13.85 -4.64
C GLY A 4 -4.39 12.89 -5.08
N MET A 5 -3.61 12.35 -4.13
CA MET A 5 -2.53 11.40 -4.43
C MET A 5 -3.04 10.12 -5.11
N CYS A 6 -4.13 9.54 -4.61
CA CYS A 6 -4.70 8.31 -5.18
C CYS A 6 -5.26 8.53 -6.59
N LYS A 7 -5.83 9.72 -6.89
CA LYS A 7 -6.33 10.05 -8.23
C LYS A 7 -5.22 10.07 -9.28
N GLU A 8 -4.07 10.65 -8.97
CA GLU A 8 -2.91 10.67 -9.88
C GLU A 8 -2.39 9.25 -10.19
N LEU A 9 -2.53 8.33 -9.23
CA LEU A 9 -2.06 6.94 -9.38
C LEU A 9 -3.10 6.02 -10.03
N LYS A 10 -4.40 6.36 -10.02
CA LYS A 10 -5.50 5.48 -10.45
C LYS A 10 -5.28 4.83 -11.81
N GLY A 11 -4.74 5.57 -12.78
CA GLY A 11 -4.52 5.10 -14.15
C GLY A 11 -3.39 4.09 -14.31
N LEU A 12 -2.45 4.05 -13.37
CA LEU A 12 -1.24 3.22 -13.44
C LEU A 12 -1.33 1.95 -12.61
N ILE A 13 -2.19 1.96 -11.58
CA ILE A 13 -2.23 0.89 -10.58
C ILE A 13 -3.24 -0.20 -10.96
N GLY A 14 -2.81 -1.46 -10.96
CA GLY A 14 -3.66 -2.64 -11.14
C GLY A 14 -4.27 -3.19 -9.85
N GLN A 15 -3.51 -3.08 -8.75
CA GLN A 15 -3.85 -3.59 -7.43
C GLN A 15 -3.34 -2.64 -6.35
N VAL A 16 -4.09 -2.52 -5.26
CA VAL A 16 -3.74 -1.69 -4.10
C VAL A 16 -3.63 -2.57 -2.85
N ILE A 17 -2.58 -2.37 -2.07
CA ILE A 17 -2.44 -2.94 -0.73
C ILE A 17 -2.43 -1.78 0.26
N LEU A 18 -3.45 -1.72 1.12
CA LEU A 18 -3.55 -0.77 2.22
C LEU A 18 -2.79 -1.33 3.42
N THR A 19 -2.06 -0.45 4.09
CA THR A 19 -1.30 -0.79 5.29
C THR A 19 -1.14 0.42 6.19
N LYS A 20 -0.63 0.18 7.39
CA LYS A 20 -0.40 1.22 8.40
C LYS A 20 1.01 1.09 8.97
N ALA A 21 1.73 2.21 8.95
CA ALA A 21 3.01 2.32 9.63
C ALA A 21 2.82 2.42 11.15
N ASP A 22 3.79 1.93 11.90
CA ASP A 22 3.83 2.10 13.36
C ASP A 22 4.26 3.53 13.71
N HIS A 23 3.32 4.45 13.57
CA HIS A 23 3.53 5.86 13.85
C HIS A 23 2.20 6.49 14.30
N PRO A 24 2.19 7.35 15.35
CA PRO A 24 0.95 7.92 15.91
C PRO A 24 0.15 8.77 14.92
N ARG A 25 0.81 9.28 13.86
CA ARG A 25 0.16 10.04 12.79
C ARG A 25 -0.32 9.18 11.62
N ALA A 26 -0.10 7.87 11.64
CA ALA A 26 -0.55 6.97 10.58
C ALA A 26 -2.07 6.80 10.64
N ARG A 27 -2.74 7.13 9.54
CA ARG A 27 -4.19 6.96 9.38
C ARG A 27 -4.48 5.56 8.85
N SER A 28 -5.49 4.91 9.41
CA SER A 28 -6.10 3.73 8.78
C SER A 28 -7.04 4.21 7.67
N LEU A 29 -6.89 3.66 6.47
CA LEU A 29 -7.83 3.84 5.37
C LEU A 29 -8.61 2.54 5.20
N SER A 30 -9.92 2.64 5.00
CA SER A 30 -10.77 1.48 4.78
C SER A 30 -10.76 1.06 3.31
N VAL A 31 -11.10 -0.21 3.05
CA VAL A 31 -11.24 -0.72 1.68
C VAL A 31 -12.38 0.01 0.97
N GLU A 32 -13.46 0.33 1.68
CA GLU A 32 -14.60 1.09 1.16
C GLU A 32 -14.19 2.50 0.72
N GLU A 33 -13.38 3.21 1.53
CA GLU A 33 -12.85 4.54 1.15
C GLU A 33 -12.03 4.45 -0.15
N MET A 34 -11.26 3.38 -0.32
CA MET A 34 -10.36 3.22 -1.47
C MET A 34 -11.07 2.69 -2.71
N ASN A 35 -12.16 1.93 -2.57
CA ASN A 35 -12.98 1.46 -3.69
C ASN A 35 -13.61 2.61 -4.47
N VAL A 36 -13.92 3.73 -3.81
CA VAL A 36 -14.41 4.95 -4.46
C VAL A 36 -13.35 5.57 -5.39
N VAL A 37 -12.06 5.39 -5.07
CA VAL A 37 -10.97 6.01 -5.84
C VAL A 37 -10.44 5.04 -6.89
N PHE A 38 -10.13 3.81 -6.49
CA PHE A 38 -9.56 2.75 -7.33
C PHE A 38 -10.64 1.79 -7.81
N GLU A 39 -11.73 2.35 -8.35
CA GLU A 39 -12.87 1.59 -8.88
C GLU A 39 -12.40 0.44 -9.78
N ASN A 40 -12.99 -0.75 -9.58
CA ASN A 40 -12.68 -1.99 -10.31
C ASN A 40 -11.23 -2.50 -10.18
N LYS A 41 -10.46 -2.01 -9.20
CA LYS A 41 -9.14 -2.55 -8.85
C LYS A 41 -9.25 -3.52 -7.67
N LYS A 42 -8.32 -4.48 -7.59
CA LYS A 42 -8.20 -5.34 -6.41
C LYS A 42 -7.61 -4.53 -5.27
N ILE A 43 -8.29 -4.51 -4.12
CA ILE A 43 -7.83 -3.83 -2.92
C ILE A 43 -7.69 -4.84 -1.79
N HIS A 44 -6.49 -4.91 -1.22
CA HIS A 44 -6.19 -5.66 -0.01
C HIS A 44 -5.96 -4.69 1.14
N SER A 45 -6.18 -5.14 2.37
CA SER A 45 -5.86 -4.38 3.57
C SER A 45 -5.07 -5.25 4.54
N THR A 46 -4.10 -4.63 5.21
CA THR A 46 -3.25 -5.22 6.24
C THR A 46 -3.13 -4.23 7.39
N ASP A 47 -2.96 -4.73 8.60
CA ASP A 47 -2.85 -3.85 9.78
C ASP A 47 -1.42 -3.30 9.99
N THR A 48 -0.41 -3.91 9.36
CA THR A 48 1.00 -3.55 9.55
C THR A 48 1.79 -3.63 8.25
N VAL A 49 2.86 -2.83 8.15
CA VAL A 49 3.77 -2.86 7.00
C VAL A 49 4.43 -4.23 6.83
N SER A 50 4.70 -4.95 7.93
CA SER A 50 5.25 -6.31 7.87
C SER A 50 4.28 -7.28 7.19
N ALA A 51 2.99 -7.22 7.53
CA ALA A 51 1.97 -8.05 6.88
C ALA A 51 1.81 -7.70 5.40
N ALA A 52 1.97 -6.43 5.01
CA ALA A 52 1.98 -6.04 3.60
C ALA A 52 3.18 -6.63 2.85
N VAL A 53 4.37 -6.67 3.45
CA VAL A 53 5.57 -7.30 2.85
C VAL A 53 5.33 -8.80 2.60
N GLU A 54 4.79 -9.51 3.58
CA GLU A 54 4.47 -10.94 3.40
C GLU A 54 3.41 -11.17 2.32
N LEU A 55 2.38 -10.31 2.27
CA LEU A 55 1.36 -10.37 1.23
C LEU A 55 1.93 -10.15 -0.17
N ILE A 56 2.87 -9.21 -0.32
CA ILE A 56 3.58 -8.96 -1.58
C ILE A 56 4.36 -10.21 -2.00
N LYS A 57 5.11 -10.84 -1.09
CA LYS A 57 5.87 -12.07 -1.39
C LYS A 57 4.97 -13.23 -1.79
N GLU A 58 3.78 -13.33 -1.20
CA GLU A 58 2.83 -14.40 -1.52
C GLU A 58 2.12 -14.18 -2.87
N LYS A 59 1.83 -12.93 -3.22
CA LYS A 59 0.90 -12.61 -4.31
C LYS A 59 1.52 -11.97 -5.54
N CYS A 60 2.67 -11.31 -5.41
CA CYS A 60 3.32 -10.66 -6.54
C CYS A 60 4.28 -11.60 -7.25
N SER A 61 4.25 -11.58 -8.57
CA SER A 61 5.21 -12.29 -9.41
C SER A 61 6.43 -11.42 -9.73
N ASP A 62 7.52 -12.06 -10.18
CA ASP A 62 8.79 -11.39 -10.46
C ASP A 62 8.73 -10.38 -11.63
N ASP A 63 7.66 -10.41 -12.43
CA ASP A 63 7.41 -9.50 -13.55
C ASP A 63 6.52 -8.29 -13.18
N GLU A 64 6.11 -8.17 -11.91
CA GLU A 64 5.32 -7.05 -11.41
C GLU A 64 6.18 -5.94 -10.77
N ILE A 65 5.68 -4.70 -10.81
CA ILE A 65 6.29 -3.56 -10.14
C ILE A 65 5.50 -3.23 -8.88
N VAL A 66 6.18 -3.31 -7.72
CA VAL A 66 5.62 -2.88 -6.44
C VAL A 66 6.02 -1.43 -6.15
N LEU A 67 5.04 -0.52 -6.14
CA LEU A 67 5.22 0.88 -5.73
C LEU A 67 4.85 1.07 -4.26
N VAL A 68 5.83 1.35 -3.41
CA VAL A 68 5.61 1.70 -2.00
C VAL A 68 5.56 3.22 -1.85
N THR A 69 4.41 3.77 -1.43
CA THR A 69 4.19 5.23 -1.39
C THR A 69 3.15 5.64 -0.34
N GLY A 70 2.74 6.91 -0.34
CA GLY A 70 1.67 7.48 0.48
C GLY A 70 2.14 8.06 1.83
N SER A 71 3.30 7.63 2.33
CA SER A 71 3.88 8.15 3.57
C SER A 71 5.37 7.86 3.68
N LEU A 72 6.14 8.83 4.17
CA LEU A 72 7.55 8.63 4.50
C LEU A 72 7.74 7.52 5.56
N PHE A 73 6.82 7.40 6.51
CA PHE A 73 6.88 6.37 7.56
C PHE A 73 6.63 4.97 7.00
N VAL A 74 5.69 4.83 6.07
CA VAL A 74 5.42 3.55 5.39
C VAL A 74 6.65 3.15 4.58
N VAL A 75 7.20 4.07 3.78
CA VAL A 75 8.39 3.80 2.95
C VAL A 75 9.61 3.46 3.81
N ALA A 76 9.85 4.21 4.89
CA ALA A 76 10.98 3.96 5.79
C ALA A 76 10.88 2.59 6.48
N GLN A 77 9.70 2.26 7.01
CA GLN A 77 9.47 0.98 7.66
C GLN A 77 9.55 -0.18 6.65
N PHE A 78 8.95 -0.03 5.47
CA PHE A 78 9.03 -1.01 4.39
C PHE A 78 10.49 -1.26 4.01
N ARG A 79 11.27 -0.20 3.78
CA ARG A 79 12.70 -0.33 3.44
C ARG A 79 13.48 -1.08 4.52
N SER A 80 13.23 -0.78 5.79
CA SER A 80 13.88 -1.47 6.91
C SER A 80 13.52 -2.95 6.99
N ILE A 81 12.30 -3.33 6.62
CA ILE A 81 11.88 -4.74 6.63
C ILE A 81 12.45 -5.44 5.39
N PHE A 82 12.24 -4.86 4.21
CA PHE A 82 12.54 -5.46 2.91
C PHE A 82 14.04 -5.61 2.64
N GLN A 83 14.91 -4.74 3.19
CA GLN A 83 16.37 -4.90 3.07
C GLN A 83 16.94 -6.03 3.94
N ASN A 84 16.16 -6.54 4.91
CA ASN A 84 16.56 -7.60 5.83
C ASN A 84 15.92 -8.96 5.47
N VAL A 85 15.35 -9.08 4.27
CA VAL A 85 14.78 -10.33 3.74
C VAL A 85 15.60 -10.82 2.55
#